data_AF-A0A842W0U4-F1
#
_entry.id   AF-A0A842W0U4-F1
#
_cell.length_a   1.000
_cell.length_b   1.000
_cell.length_c   1.000
_cell.angle_alpha   90.00
_cell.angle_beta   90.00
_cell.angle_gamma   90.00
#
_symmetry.space_group_name_H-M   'P 1'
#
loop_
_entity.id
_entity.type
_entity.pdbx_description
1 polymer ?
#
loop_
_entity_poly.entity_id
_entity_poly.type
_entity_poly.pdbx_seq_one_letter_code
_entity_poly.pdbx_strand_id
1 'polypeptide(L)'
;MECSNKFKCLTILFGALAGGAYWCTVRPSGYGCGPSLGLMWGLYWMLLVWYKDENTEFPSQALYILLVFVIGFGIGGTQGYGQFNQWMRGKFYFDTASELYTNISPIYGFYHLFICGLTWGGIPALLISWLLNSNNTFKIWIQRLLVAAGGFLLFQLLIYAFPNMFLPLYSEGYYSNFAICPDCSRTIDTAKTTYGYLGIFLFLAIQTCIKNKRSYKIILPIALGFALTFSVGGILHRGEYIAVCASLPWWKMWEFTCGFGGGLSVFFTFWMLEKDGMLDEFTKRSRKGHPKDYWWGFWIPLYLCIGELLRDRLHQIAKLYNIMYELDFRSEMFYVEMMAIVLTSVIFIKKLLLWTKWVKCNGDISKKDELLTIKHPRRLFLIIYGGFFWLMQFRWIVVPLILENNLIAIITILAYFISIVLFYNFSVKQSAHSAFE
;
A
#
# COMPACT_ATOMS: atom_id res chain seq x y z
N MET A 1 27.49 -0.27 26.69
CA MET A 1 27.46 -0.39 25.21
C MET A 1 27.03 -1.78 24.73
N GLU A 2 27.40 -2.90 25.39
CA GLU A 2 27.00 -4.26 24.93
C GLU A 2 25.49 -4.56 24.95
N CYS A 3 24.72 -4.00 25.91
CA CYS A 3 23.25 -4.17 25.94
C CYS A 3 22.55 -3.59 24.70
N SER A 4 23.08 -2.51 24.12
CA SER A 4 22.50 -1.87 22.93
C SER A 4 22.59 -2.77 21.69
N ASN A 5 23.67 -3.53 21.55
CA ASN A 5 23.86 -4.41 20.39
C ASN A 5 22.98 -5.67 20.45
N LYS A 6 22.82 -6.29 21.64
CA LYS A 6 21.96 -7.48 21.80
C LYS A 6 20.49 -7.15 21.53
N PHE A 7 20.02 -5.99 21.97
CA PHE A 7 18.63 -5.57 21.75
C PHE A 7 18.36 -5.14 20.30
N LYS A 8 19.31 -4.47 19.63
CA LYS A 8 19.24 -4.23 18.18
C LYS A 8 19.08 -5.56 17.41
N CYS A 9 19.86 -6.59 17.75
CA CYS A 9 19.70 -7.92 17.16
C CYS A 9 18.31 -8.53 17.42
N LEU A 10 17.74 -8.33 18.61
CA LEU A 10 16.39 -8.80 18.94
C LEU A 10 15.31 -8.07 18.13
N THR A 11 15.44 -6.75 17.94
CA THR A 11 14.50 -5.97 17.12
C THR A 11 14.61 -6.32 15.63
N ILE A 12 15.80 -6.67 15.14
CA ILE A 12 15.98 -7.23 13.79
C ILE A 12 15.22 -8.55 13.66
N LEU A 13 15.48 -9.48 14.58
CA LEU A 13 14.89 -10.80 14.57
C LEU A 13 13.36 -10.70 14.69
N PHE A 14 12.86 -9.86 15.60
CA PHE A 14 11.44 -9.64 15.80
C PHE A 14 10.79 -9.00 14.57
N GLY A 15 11.39 -7.98 13.96
CA GLY A 15 10.85 -7.36 12.74
C GLY A 15 10.80 -8.30 11.55
N ALA A 16 11.87 -9.09 11.36
CA ALA A 16 11.93 -10.07 10.28
C ALA A 16 10.97 -11.25 10.52
N LEU A 17 10.88 -11.75 11.75
CA LEU A 17 9.97 -12.84 12.12
C LEU A 17 8.50 -12.40 12.14
N ALA A 18 8.19 -11.23 12.69
CA ALA A 18 6.84 -10.66 12.67
C ALA A 18 6.42 -10.36 11.22
N GLY A 19 7.35 -9.83 10.42
CA GLY A 19 7.17 -9.64 8.99
C GLY A 19 6.80 -10.93 8.26
N GLY A 20 7.59 -11.98 8.45
CA GLY A 20 7.31 -13.29 7.87
C GLY A 20 6.00 -13.89 8.38
N ALA A 21 5.78 -13.92 9.69
CA ALA A 21 4.59 -14.51 10.32
C ALA A 21 3.30 -13.79 9.91
N TYR A 22 3.32 -12.46 9.85
CA TYR A 22 2.17 -11.67 9.43
C TYR A 22 1.86 -11.90 7.95
N TRP A 23 2.88 -11.86 7.08
CA TRP A 23 2.70 -12.13 5.65
C TRP A 23 2.03 -13.49 5.41
N CYS A 24 2.42 -14.50 6.19
CA CYS A 24 1.84 -15.84 6.13
C CYS A 24 0.43 -15.95 6.71
N THR A 25 -0.01 -15.06 7.59
CA THR A 25 -1.25 -15.28 8.35
C THR A 25 -2.41 -14.42 7.86
N VAL A 26 -2.15 -13.35 7.11
CA VAL A 26 -3.18 -12.36 6.73
C VAL A 26 -4.29 -12.94 5.85
N ARG A 27 -4.06 -14.05 5.12
CA ARG A 27 -5.10 -14.66 4.27
C ARG A 27 -5.20 -16.19 4.41
N PRO A 28 -6.39 -16.75 4.71
CA PRO A 28 -6.63 -18.19 4.68
C PRO A 28 -6.75 -18.77 3.26
N SER A 29 -6.98 -17.96 2.23
CA SER A 29 -6.94 -18.40 0.82
C SER A 29 -6.52 -17.28 -0.14
N GLY A 30 -5.55 -17.58 -1.01
CA GLY A 30 -5.18 -16.75 -2.16
C GLY A 30 -4.05 -15.74 -1.92
N TYR A 31 -3.48 -15.28 -3.03
CA TYR A 31 -2.44 -14.26 -3.10
C TYR A 31 -3.05 -12.87 -2.98
N GLY A 32 -2.44 -12.02 -2.19
CA GLY A 32 -2.86 -10.62 -2.08
C GLY A 32 -2.35 -10.00 -0.80
N CYS A 33 -1.92 -8.76 -0.91
CA CYS A 33 -1.37 -7.99 0.18
C CYS A 33 -1.90 -6.56 0.04
N GLY A 34 -2.07 -5.87 1.16
CA GLY A 34 -2.76 -4.57 1.16
C GLY A 34 -2.29 -3.65 2.27
N PRO A 35 -3.06 -2.58 2.55
CA PRO A 35 -2.77 -1.59 3.58
C PRO A 35 -2.24 -2.15 4.90
N SER A 36 -2.80 -3.27 5.36
CA SER A 36 -2.49 -3.96 6.61
C SER A 36 -1.02 -4.33 6.77
N LEU A 37 -0.37 -4.76 5.68
CA LEU A 37 1.08 -5.05 5.67
C LEU A 37 1.91 -3.78 5.83
N GLY A 38 1.49 -2.70 5.18
CA GLY A 38 2.16 -1.42 5.36
C GLY A 38 1.99 -0.86 6.76
N LEU A 39 0.86 -1.11 7.43
CA LEU A 39 0.68 -0.75 8.83
C LEU A 39 1.68 -1.48 9.71
N MET A 40 1.82 -2.79 9.54
CA MET A 40 2.82 -3.57 10.29
C MET A 40 4.25 -3.03 10.06
N TRP A 41 4.66 -2.81 8.81
CA TRP A 41 6.00 -2.28 8.53
C TRP A 41 6.23 -0.87 9.06
N GLY A 42 5.21 -0.01 9.01
CA GLY A 42 5.30 1.31 9.59
C GLY A 42 5.34 1.29 11.11
N LEU A 43 4.60 0.39 11.77
CA LEU A 43 4.68 0.19 13.22
C LEU A 43 6.07 -0.34 13.61
N TYR A 44 6.62 -1.26 12.82
CA TYR A 44 7.99 -1.72 13.00
C TYR A 44 8.99 -0.57 12.91
N TRP A 45 8.86 0.29 11.91
CA TRP A 45 9.69 1.50 11.80
C TRP A 45 9.51 2.43 13.01
N MET A 46 8.27 2.64 13.47
CA MET A 46 7.99 3.47 14.65
C MET A 46 8.65 2.91 15.91
N LEU A 47 8.63 1.58 16.09
CA LEU A 47 9.33 0.92 17.20
C LEU A 47 10.85 1.16 17.14
N LEU A 48 11.45 1.07 15.94
CA LEU A 48 12.87 1.39 15.74
C LEU A 48 13.20 2.83 16.10
N VAL A 49 12.32 3.77 15.70
CA VAL A 49 12.47 5.19 16.03
C VAL A 49 12.35 5.43 17.54
N TRP A 50 11.35 4.82 18.19
CA TRP A 50 11.14 4.97 19.63
C TRP A 50 12.32 4.41 20.43
N TYR A 51 12.86 3.27 20.01
CA TYR A 51 14.00 2.65 20.68
C TYR A 51 15.28 3.49 20.61
N LYS A 52 15.47 4.28 19.54
CA LYS A 52 16.68 5.10 19.38
C LYS A 52 16.85 6.11 20.52
N ASP A 53 15.77 6.61 21.09
CA ASP A 53 15.82 7.76 21.99
C ASP A 53 14.78 7.64 23.11
N GLU A 54 15.08 6.78 24.10
CA GLU A 54 14.23 6.48 25.28
C GLU A 54 13.84 7.74 26.08
N ASN A 55 14.60 8.83 25.95
CA ASN A 55 14.43 10.07 26.71
C ASN A 55 13.77 11.20 25.92
N THR A 56 13.30 10.95 24.69
CA THR A 56 12.70 12.02 23.89
C THR A 56 11.28 11.76 23.46
N GLU A 57 10.54 12.86 23.38
CA GLU A 57 9.18 12.89 22.86
C GLU A 57 9.13 12.19 21.50
N PHE A 58 8.14 11.29 21.37
CA PHE A 58 7.90 10.53 20.17
C PHE A 58 7.85 11.46 18.94
N PRO A 59 8.71 11.28 17.92
CA PRO A 59 8.74 12.17 16.78
C PRO A 59 7.45 12.01 15.99
N SER A 60 6.59 13.00 16.09
CA SER A 60 5.27 13.04 15.49
C SER A 60 5.26 12.80 13.96
N GLN A 61 6.33 13.16 13.25
CA GLN A 61 6.50 12.83 11.82
C GLN A 61 6.69 11.34 11.53
N ALA A 62 7.07 10.51 12.50
CA ALA A 62 7.12 9.06 12.33
C ALA A 62 5.72 8.48 12.02
N LEU A 63 4.64 9.17 12.43
CA LEU A 63 3.28 8.80 12.01
C LEU A 63 3.08 8.95 10.49
N TYR A 64 3.76 9.89 9.82
CA TYR A 64 3.70 9.93 8.36
C TYR A 64 4.50 8.81 7.70
N ILE A 65 5.53 8.28 8.36
CA ILE A 65 6.24 7.09 7.87
C ILE A 65 5.27 5.90 7.82
N LEU A 66 4.44 5.73 8.86
CA LEU A 66 3.36 4.75 8.86
C LEU A 66 2.43 4.91 7.65
N LEU A 67 1.96 6.13 7.41
CA LEU A 67 1.09 6.44 6.27
C LEU A 67 1.73 6.09 4.91
N VAL A 68 2.99 6.47 4.69
CA VAL A 68 3.64 6.17 3.41
C VAL A 68 3.90 4.68 3.22
N PHE A 69 4.16 3.92 4.30
CA PHE A 69 4.23 2.46 4.20
C PHE A 69 2.88 1.86 3.80
N VAL A 70 1.79 2.27 4.46
CA VAL A 70 0.44 1.79 4.16
C VAL A 70 0.04 2.07 2.72
N ILE A 71 0.25 3.31 2.26
CA ILE A 71 -0.04 3.69 0.88
C ILE A 71 0.87 2.95 -0.09
N GLY A 72 2.18 2.93 0.16
CA GLY A 72 3.15 2.35 -0.77
C GLY A 72 2.94 0.85 -0.96
N PHE A 73 2.77 0.10 0.13
CA PHE A 73 2.46 -1.31 0.07
C PHE A 73 1.04 -1.60 -0.40
N GLY A 74 0.07 -0.74 -0.09
CA GLY A 74 -1.27 -0.82 -0.67
C GLY A 74 -1.26 -0.73 -2.19
N ILE A 75 -0.47 0.20 -2.76
CA ILE A 75 -0.27 0.31 -4.22
C ILE A 75 0.41 -0.95 -4.76
N GLY A 76 1.51 -1.38 -4.13
CA GLY A 76 2.20 -2.61 -4.53
C GLY A 76 1.26 -3.82 -4.57
N GLY A 77 0.36 -3.92 -3.60
CA GLY A 77 -0.62 -5.00 -3.48
C GLY A 77 -1.58 -5.18 -4.64
N THR A 78 -1.75 -4.15 -5.45
CA THR A 78 -2.63 -4.20 -6.63
C THR A 78 -2.03 -4.92 -7.83
N GLN A 79 -0.77 -5.38 -7.75
CA GLN A 79 -0.02 -5.93 -8.88
C GLN A 79 -0.38 -7.36 -9.34
N GLY A 80 -1.30 -8.05 -8.68
CA GLY A 80 -1.81 -9.35 -9.18
C GLY A 80 -0.76 -10.47 -9.35
N TYR A 81 0.34 -10.45 -8.60
CA TYR A 81 1.50 -11.34 -8.81
C TYR A 81 1.24 -12.85 -8.61
N GLY A 82 0.06 -13.25 -8.14
CA GLY A 82 -0.25 -14.63 -7.79
C GLY A 82 -0.02 -15.65 -8.91
N GLN A 83 -0.25 -15.25 -10.16
CA GLN A 83 0.00 -16.11 -11.33
C GLN A 83 1.50 -16.38 -11.58
N PHE A 84 2.38 -15.41 -11.25
CA PHE A 84 3.82 -15.54 -11.47
C PHE A 84 4.43 -16.63 -10.59
N ASN A 85 3.80 -16.94 -9.47
CA ASN A 85 4.26 -18.05 -8.64
C ASN A 85 4.05 -19.41 -9.32
N GLN A 86 3.00 -19.58 -10.13
CA GLN A 86 2.84 -20.80 -10.93
C GLN A 86 3.88 -20.86 -12.06
N TRP A 87 4.23 -19.70 -12.63
CA TRP A 87 5.25 -19.62 -13.67
C TRP A 87 6.63 -20.05 -13.15
N MET A 88 6.98 -19.75 -11.89
CA MET A 88 8.21 -20.26 -11.26
C MET A 88 8.23 -21.79 -11.15
N ARG A 89 7.06 -22.42 -11.08
CA ARG A 89 6.90 -23.88 -11.09
C ARG A 89 6.88 -24.45 -12.51
N GLY A 90 7.09 -23.60 -13.52
CA GLY A 90 7.06 -23.97 -14.93
C GLY A 90 5.66 -24.15 -15.50
N LYS A 91 4.61 -23.66 -14.84
CA LYS A 91 3.22 -23.84 -15.27
C LYS A 91 2.60 -22.51 -15.69
N PHE A 92 2.06 -22.46 -16.90
CA PHE A 92 1.20 -21.38 -17.38
C PHE A 92 -0.23 -21.90 -17.54
N TYR A 93 -1.14 -21.46 -16.68
CA TYR A 93 -2.54 -21.88 -16.72
C TYR A 93 -3.27 -21.16 -17.85
N PHE A 94 -3.94 -21.91 -18.71
CA PHE A 94 -4.93 -21.39 -19.66
C PHE A 94 -6.27 -21.20 -18.97
N ASP A 95 -6.61 -22.12 -18.07
CA ASP A 95 -7.78 -22.04 -17.21
C ASP A 95 -7.46 -22.65 -15.84
N THR A 96 -7.32 -21.77 -14.84
CA THR A 96 -7.09 -22.15 -13.45
C THR A 96 -8.24 -23.01 -12.89
N ALA A 97 -9.49 -22.84 -13.35
CA ALA A 97 -10.64 -23.55 -12.81
C ALA A 97 -10.69 -25.03 -13.23
N SER A 98 -10.31 -25.33 -14.48
CA SER A 98 -10.20 -26.70 -15.00
C SER A 98 -8.80 -27.32 -14.82
N GLU A 99 -7.89 -26.62 -14.14
CA GLU A 99 -6.48 -26.97 -14.01
C GLU A 99 -5.76 -27.18 -15.36
N LEU A 100 -6.24 -26.56 -16.45
CA LEU A 100 -5.60 -26.63 -17.76
C LEU A 100 -4.38 -25.70 -17.81
N TYR A 101 -3.19 -26.28 -18.00
CA TYR A 101 -1.95 -25.54 -18.12
C TYR A 101 -1.02 -26.10 -19.21
N THR A 102 -0.08 -25.26 -19.65
CA THR A 102 1.07 -25.65 -20.46
C THR A 102 2.37 -25.36 -19.73
N ASN A 103 3.46 -25.97 -20.19
CA ASN A 103 4.77 -25.79 -19.59
C ASN A 103 5.45 -24.54 -20.14
N ILE A 104 6.05 -23.76 -19.25
CA ILE A 104 6.87 -22.59 -19.59
C ILE A 104 8.20 -22.62 -18.86
N SER A 105 9.17 -21.84 -19.35
CA SER A 105 10.43 -21.68 -18.64
C SER A 105 10.20 -21.01 -17.27
N PRO A 106 10.66 -21.61 -16.17
CA PRO A 106 10.59 -21.05 -14.82
C PRO A 106 11.19 -19.66 -14.66
N ILE A 107 12.13 -19.29 -15.55
CA ILE A 107 12.79 -17.97 -15.53
C ILE A 107 11.77 -16.84 -15.66
N TYR A 108 10.66 -17.05 -16.37
CA TYR A 108 9.60 -16.06 -16.48
C TYR A 108 8.99 -15.73 -15.11
N GLY A 109 8.73 -16.74 -14.27
CA GLY A 109 8.20 -16.52 -12.93
C GLY A 109 9.17 -15.75 -12.05
N PHE A 110 10.46 -16.14 -12.04
CA PHE A 110 11.49 -15.46 -11.24
C PHE A 110 11.65 -14.00 -11.65
N TYR A 111 11.72 -13.74 -12.95
CA TYR A 111 11.84 -12.38 -13.49
C TYR A 111 10.64 -11.50 -13.10
N HIS A 112 9.42 -11.98 -13.28
CA HIS A 112 8.22 -11.20 -12.97
C HIS A 112 8.09 -10.97 -11.46
N LEU A 113 8.44 -11.95 -10.63
CA LEU A 113 8.42 -11.77 -9.17
C LEU A 113 9.51 -10.83 -8.67
N PHE A 114 10.68 -10.83 -9.31
CA PHE A 114 11.71 -9.82 -9.04
C PHE A 114 11.16 -8.41 -9.29
N ILE A 115 10.48 -8.19 -10.42
CA ILE A 115 9.86 -6.90 -10.76
C ILE A 115 8.74 -6.52 -9.77
N CYS A 116 7.90 -7.49 -9.41
CA CYS A 116 6.88 -7.29 -8.40
C CYS A 116 7.51 -6.86 -7.08
N GLY A 117 8.48 -7.62 -6.56
CA GLY A 117 9.19 -7.29 -5.32
C GLY A 117 9.88 -5.92 -5.39
N LEU A 118 10.50 -5.60 -6.53
CA LEU A 118 11.18 -4.32 -6.75
C LEU A 118 10.24 -3.14 -6.58
N THR A 119 9.05 -3.22 -7.17
CA THR A 119 8.04 -2.15 -7.07
C THR A 119 7.29 -2.19 -5.75
N TRP A 120 7.09 -3.37 -5.17
CA TRP A 120 6.53 -3.60 -3.83
C TRP A 120 7.31 -2.87 -2.74
N GLY A 121 8.63 -3.07 -2.70
CA GLY A 121 9.51 -2.37 -1.76
C GLY A 121 9.88 -0.96 -2.24
N GLY A 122 9.98 -0.76 -3.55
CA GLY A 122 10.46 0.48 -4.14
C GLY A 122 9.52 1.66 -3.99
N ILE A 123 8.22 1.47 -4.17
CA ILE A 123 7.22 2.55 -4.00
C ILE A 123 7.19 3.09 -2.56
N PRO A 124 7.04 2.28 -1.49
CA PRO A 124 7.10 2.80 -0.12
C PRO A 124 8.45 3.46 0.18
N ALA A 125 9.56 2.89 -0.27
CA ALA A 125 10.89 3.47 -0.08
C ALA A 125 11.05 4.85 -0.76
N LEU A 126 10.49 5.00 -1.96
CA LEU A 126 10.41 6.27 -2.67
C LEU A 126 9.62 7.31 -1.87
N LEU A 127 8.44 6.94 -1.37
CA LEU A 127 7.61 7.84 -0.56
C LEU A 127 8.29 8.24 0.76
N ILE A 128 8.97 7.30 1.43
CA ILE A 128 9.79 7.58 2.62
C ILE A 128 10.90 8.57 2.27
N SER A 129 11.59 8.35 1.15
CA SER A 129 12.65 9.27 0.72
C SER A 129 12.13 10.69 0.47
N TRP A 130 10.90 10.84 -0.01
CA TRP A 130 10.28 12.15 -0.18
C TRP A 130 9.88 12.79 1.14
N LEU A 131 9.43 12.00 2.11
CA LEU A 131 9.07 12.47 3.44
C LEU A 131 10.30 12.96 4.21
N LEU A 132 11.42 12.23 4.11
CA LEU A 132 12.68 12.60 4.75
C LEU A 132 13.31 13.86 4.11
N ASN A 133 12.93 14.19 2.87
CA ASN A 133 13.39 15.39 2.16
C ASN A 133 12.42 16.57 2.39
N SER A 134 12.88 17.67 3.02
CA SER A 134 11.99 18.77 3.47
C SER A 134 11.48 19.68 2.36
N ASN A 135 12.10 19.70 1.19
CA ASN A 135 11.89 20.76 0.20
C ASN A 135 10.96 20.35 -0.95
N ASN A 136 9.75 19.89 -0.59
CA ASN A 136 8.74 19.55 -1.60
C ASN A 136 7.80 20.75 -1.85
N THR A 137 7.98 21.42 -2.98
CA THR A 137 7.07 22.48 -3.47
C THR A 137 5.94 21.88 -4.31
N PHE A 138 4.86 22.62 -4.53
CA PHE A 138 3.76 22.19 -5.42
C PHE A 138 4.26 21.88 -6.84
N LYS A 139 5.20 22.70 -7.36
CA LYS A 139 5.87 22.46 -8.64
C LYS A 139 6.57 21.09 -8.69
N ILE A 140 7.25 20.70 -7.61
CA ILE A 140 7.92 19.39 -7.53
C ILE A 140 6.89 18.25 -7.57
N TRP A 141 5.73 18.43 -6.93
CA TRP A 141 4.65 17.44 -6.99
C TRP A 141 4.07 17.28 -8.39
N ILE A 142 3.80 18.37 -9.10
CA ILE A 142 3.38 18.30 -10.52
C ILE A 142 4.43 17.56 -11.35
N GLN A 143 5.72 17.90 -11.19
CA GLN A 143 6.79 17.21 -11.90
C GLN A 143 6.82 15.71 -11.61
N ARG A 144 6.60 15.28 -10.36
CA ARG A 144 6.50 13.86 -10.01
C ARG A 144 5.33 13.20 -10.71
N LEU A 145 4.14 13.82 -10.70
CA LEU A 145 2.96 13.28 -11.38
C LEU A 145 3.18 13.11 -12.88
N LEU A 146 3.79 14.10 -13.55
CA LEU A 146 4.12 14.02 -14.97
C LEU A 146 5.15 12.92 -15.26
N VAL A 147 6.19 12.81 -14.42
CA VAL A 147 7.22 11.77 -14.55
C VAL A 147 6.63 10.37 -14.30
N ALA A 148 5.75 10.23 -13.31
CA ALA A 148 5.04 8.98 -13.03
C ALA A 148 4.14 8.57 -14.20
N ALA A 149 3.33 9.51 -14.71
CA ALA A 149 2.45 9.27 -15.85
C ALA A 149 3.25 8.91 -17.11
N GLY A 150 4.35 9.62 -17.38
CA GLY A 150 5.25 9.31 -18.49
C GLY A 150 5.87 7.91 -18.38
N GLY A 151 6.36 7.55 -17.18
CA GLY A 151 6.89 6.21 -16.93
C GLY A 151 5.84 5.11 -17.10
N PHE A 152 4.63 5.32 -16.57
CA PHE A 152 3.51 4.39 -16.74
C PHE A 152 3.17 4.18 -18.22
N LEU A 153 2.93 5.27 -18.95
CA LEU A 153 2.54 5.23 -20.37
C LEU A 153 3.63 4.59 -21.23
N LEU A 154 4.91 4.89 -20.97
CA LEU A 154 6.02 4.28 -21.68
C LEU A 154 5.98 2.75 -21.55
N PHE A 155 5.81 2.22 -20.34
CA PHE A 155 5.74 0.77 -20.16
C PHE A 155 4.49 0.15 -20.77
N GLN A 156 3.34 0.84 -20.78
CA GLN A 156 2.17 0.37 -21.53
C GLN A 156 2.47 0.24 -23.03
N LEU A 157 3.15 1.24 -23.61
CA LEU A 157 3.55 1.23 -25.01
C LEU A 157 4.58 0.13 -25.29
N LEU A 158 5.52 -0.11 -24.38
CA LEU A 158 6.50 -1.21 -24.53
C LEU A 158 5.82 -2.57 -24.53
N ILE A 159 4.83 -2.81 -23.66
CA ILE A 159 4.06 -4.06 -23.66
C ILE A 159 3.31 -4.24 -24.98
N TYR A 160 2.73 -3.16 -25.50
CA TYR A 160 2.03 -3.19 -26.78
C TYR A 160 2.97 -3.44 -27.96
N ALA A 161 4.14 -2.78 -27.98
CA ALA A 161 5.10 -2.88 -29.08
C ALA A 161 5.93 -4.17 -29.04
N PHE A 162 6.23 -4.69 -27.86
CA PHE A 162 7.11 -5.85 -27.65
C PHE A 162 6.49 -6.90 -26.71
N PRO A 163 5.28 -7.40 -27.00
CA PRO A 163 4.53 -8.25 -26.08
C PRO A 163 5.26 -9.54 -25.68
N ASN A 164 6.07 -10.12 -26.57
CA ASN A 164 6.88 -11.32 -26.28
C ASN A 164 7.87 -11.15 -25.11
N MET A 165 8.25 -9.92 -24.75
CA MET A 165 9.12 -9.66 -23.59
C MET A 165 8.37 -9.75 -22.25
N PHE A 166 7.06 -9.49 -22.26
CA PHE A 166 6.23 -9.32 -21.06
C PHE A 166 5.22 -10.45 -20.87
N LEU A 167 4.85 -11.12 -21.97
CA LEU A 167 3.81 -12.13 -22.02
C LEU A 167 4.43 -13.45 -22.53
N PRO A 168 4.62 -14.46 -21.68
CA PRO A 168 5.13 -15.76 -22.11
C PRO A 168 4.15 -16.40 -23.10
N LEU A 169 4.66 -17.10 -24.11
CA LEU A 169 3.87 -17.76 -25.16
C LEU A 169 3.08 -16.81 -26.07
N TYR A 170 3.41 -15.51 -26.09
CA TYR A 170 2.68 -14.56 -26.92
C TYR A 170 2.73 -14.91 -28.42
N SER A 171 3.87 -15.38 -28.90
CA SER A 171 4.07 -15.85 -30.28
C SER A 171 3.22 -17.07 -30.67
N GLU A 172 2.64 -17.79 -29.70
CA GLU A 172 1.83 -18.99 -29.94
C GLU A 172 0.35 -18.65 -30.21
N GLY A 173 -0.03 -17.38 -30.11
CA GLY A 173 -1.36 -16.90 -30.50
C GLY A 173 -2.44 -17.03 -29.43
N TYR A 174 -2.16 -17.63 -28.26
CA TYR A 174 -3.16 -17.84 -27.20
C TYR A 174 -3.82 -16.55 -26.69
N TYR A 175 -3.11 -15.41 -26.74
CA TYR A 175 -3.62 -14.11 -26.30
C TYR A 175 -4.62 -13.47 -27.26
N SER A 176 -4.85 -14.05 -28.45
CA SER A 176 -5.88 -13.59 -29.38
C SER A 176 -7.22 -14.31 -29.22
N ASN A 177 -7.28 -15.40 -28.44
CA ASN A 177 -8.50 -16.18 -28.25
C ASN A 177 -8.72 -16.57 -26.78
N PHE A 178 -9.47 -15.73 -26.06
CA PHE A 178 -9.78 -15.95 -24.64
C PHE A 178 -10.76 -17.11 -24.39
N ALA A 179 -11.39 -17.67 -25.41
CA ALA A 179 -12.17 -18.90 -25.25
C ALA A 179 -11.25 -20.11 -25.01
N ILE A 180 -10.03 -20.10 -25.58
CA ILE A 180 -9.02 -21.14 -25.38
C ILE A 180 -8.20 -20.88 -24.11
N CYS A 181 -7.89 -19.60 -23.86
CA CYS A 181 -7.11 -19.19 -22.70
C CYS A 181 -7.83 -18.07 -21.91
N PRO A 182 -8.84 -18.41 -21.10
CA PRO A 182 -9.50 -17.44 -20.23
C PRO A 182 -8.53 -16.65 -19.33
N ASP A 183 -7.50 -17.32 -18.79
CA ASP A 183 -6.50 -16.70 -17.92
C ASP A 183 -5.52 -15.77 -18.67
N CYS A 184 -5.48 -15.80 -20.01
CA CYS A 184 -4.63 -14.89 -20.79
C CYS A 184 -5.09 -13.43 -20.65
N SER A 185 -6.39 -13.16 -20.49
CA SER A 185 -6.87 -11.79 -20.24
C SER A 185 -6.33 -11.26 -18.91
N ARG A 186 -6.45 -12.07 -17.84
CA ARG A 186 -5.86 -11.74 -16.53
C ARG A 186 -4.36 -11.53 -16.63
N THR A 187 -3.68 -12.34 -17.45
CA THR A 187 -2.24 -12.23 -17.65
C THR A 187 -1.86 -10.89 -18.27
N ILE A 188 -2.57 -10.45 -19.31
CA ILE A 188 -2.40 -9.13 -19.94
C ILE A 188 -2.59 -8.02 -18.92
N ASP A 189 -3.69 -8.05 -18.16
CA ASP A 189 -4.02 -6.98 -17.21
C ASP A 189 -3.02 -6.90 -16.07
N THR A 190 -2.58 -8.06 -15.58
CA THR A 190 -1.53 -8.15 -14.56
C THR A 190 -0.22 -7.59 -15.10
N ALA A 191 0.20 -7.98 -16.32
CA ALA A 191 1.41 -7.45 -16.93
C ALA A 191 1.33 -5.92 -17.07
N LYS A 192 0.25 -5.39 -17.66
CA LYS A 192 0.02 -3.94 -17.77
C LYS A 192 0.15 -3.25 -16.42
N THR A 193 -0.44 -3.81 -15.37
CA THR A 193 -0.41 -3.23 -14.03
C THR A 193 1.00 -3.29 -13.42
N THR A 194 1.63 -4.46 -13.40
CA THR A 194 2.97 -4.68 -12.84
C THR A 194 4.02 -3.80 -13.52
N TYR A 195 4.08 -3.82 -14.84
CA TYR A 195 5.06 -3.06 -15.62
C TYR A 195 4.74 -1.57 -15.66
N GLY A 196 3.46 -1.19 -15.62
CA GLY A 196 3.06 0.20 -15.42
C GLY A 196 3.60 0.78 -14.11
N TYR A 197 3.48 0.03 -13.01
CA TYR A 197 4.07 0.44 -11.73
C TYR A 197 5.59 0.39 -11.73
N LEU A 198 6.21 -0.52 -12.48
CA LEU A 198 7.66 -0.49 -12.70
C LEU A 198 8.08 0.81 -13.37
N GLY A 199 7.37 1.24 -14.41
CA GLY A 199 7.57 2.53 -15.06
C GLY A 199 7.47 3.71 -14.10
N ILE A 200 6.39 3.76 -13.31
CA ILE A 200 6.19 4.78 -12.27
C ILE A 200 7.39 4.79 -11.31
N PHE A 201 7.75 3.63 -10.77
CA PHE A 201 8.82 3.50 -9.79
C PHE A 201 10.17 3.93 -10.35
N LEU A 202 10.60 3.39 -11.49
CA LEU A 202 11.93 3.67 -12.06
C LEU A 202 12.10 5.16 -12.37
N PHE A 203 11.11 5.77 -13.03
CA PHE A 203 11.18 7.18 -13.43
C PHE A 203 11.21 8.11 -12.22
N LEU A 204 10.36 7.84 -11.22
CA LEU A 204 10.36 8.63 -9.99
C LEU A 204 11.62 8.39 -9.14
N ALA A 205 12.13 7.17 -9.08
CA ALA A 205 13.36 6.84 -8.37
C ALA A 205 14.55 7.58 -8.99
N ILE A 206 14.69 7.53 -10.32
CA ILE A 206 15.73 8.27 -11.05
C ILE A 206 15.61 9.78 -10.78
N GLN A 207 14.42 10.36 -10.96
CA GLN A 207 14.19 11.78 -10.68
C GLN A 207 14.56 12.15 -9.24
N THR A 208 14.23 11.29 -8.28
CA THR A 208 14.47 11.52 -6.86
C THR A 208 15.96 11.42 -6.53
N CYS A 209 16.65 10.41 -7.05
CA CYS A 209 18.09 10.20 -6.84
C CYS A 209 18.95 11.29 -7.50
N ILE A 210 18.53 11.82 -8.66
CA ILE A 210 19.19 12.97 -9.30
C ILE A 210 19.09 14.21 -8.41
N LYS A 211 17.92 14.47 -7.83
CA LYS A 211 17.68 15.64 -6.98
C LYS A 211 18.28 15.51 -5.58
N ASN A 212 18.33 14.29 -5.04
CA ASN A 212 18.99 14.00 -3.77
C ASN A 212 19.66 12.63 -3.82
N LYS A 213 20.99 12.63 -3.90
CA LYS A 213 21.78 11.40 -3.89
C LYS A 213 21.54 10.57 -2.63
N ARG A 214 21.29 11.17 -1.45
CA ARG A 214 21.01 10.38 -0.23
C ARG A 214 19.77 9.48 -0.35
N SER A 215 18.85 9.77 -1.27
CA SER A 215 17.65 8.94 -1.49
C SER A 215 17.97 7.53 -2.00
N TYR A 216 19.10 7.28 -2.68
CA TYR A 216 19.44 5.91 -3.11
C TYR A 216 19.68 4.98 -1.91
N LYS A 217 20.13 5.53 -0.77
CA LYS A 217 20.36 4.76 0.48
C LYS A 217 19.06 4.25 1.12
N ILE A 218 17.91 4.80 0.69
CA ILE A 218 16.58 4.38 1.13
C ILE A 218 15.96 3.48 0.08
N ILE A 219 15.96 3.95 -1.16
CA ILE A 219 15.24 3.29 -2.26
C ILE A 219 15.89 1.94 -2.58
N LEU A 220 17.22 1.89 -2.72
CA LEU A 220 17.89 0.70 -3.23
C LEU A 220 17.81 -0.48 -2.27
N PRO A 221 18.12 -0.35 -0.96
CA PRO A 221 18.12 -1.52 -0.07
C PRO A 221 16.72 -2.09 0.14
N ILE A 222 15.69 -1.25 0.29
CA ILE A 222 14.30 -1.73 0.41
C ILE A 222 13.84 -2.36 -0.91
N ALA A 223 14.00 -1.68 -2.05
CA ALA A 223 13.52 -2.19 -3.34
C ALA A 223 14.20 -3.52 -3.71
N LEU A 224 15.53 -3.59 -3.65
CA LEU A 224 16.26 -4.83 -3.96
C LEU A 224 16.03 -5.91 -2.93
N GLY A 225 15.91 -5.54 -1.66
CA GLY A 225 15.56 -6.46 -0.58
C GLY A 225 14.30 -7.26 -0.86
N PHE A 226 13.22 -6.55 -1.23
CA PHE A 226 11.97 -7.17 -1.64
C PHE A 226 12.08 -7.91 -2.98
N ALA A 227 12.75 -7.32 -3.99
CA ALA A 227 12.93 -7.94 -5.30
C ALA A 227 13.63 -9.31 -5.22
N LEU A 228 14.73 -9.36 -4.47
CA LEU A 228 15.52 -10.57 -4.28
C LEU A 228 14.72 -11.62 -3.50
N THR A 229 14.00 -11.26 -2.45
CA THR A 229 13.28 -12.26 -1.65
C THR A 229 12.01 -12.77 -2.32
N PHE A 230 11.34 -11.94 -3.13
CA PHE A 230 10.25 -12.40 -3.99
C PHE A 230 10.72 -13.44 -5.00
N SER A 231 11.86 -13.18 -5.68
CA SER A 231 12.41 -14.09 -6.68
C SER A 231 13.08 -15.31 -6.06
N VAL A 232 14.06 -15.11 -5.18
CA VAL A 232 14.87 -16.19 -4.57
C VAL A 232 14.05 -17.01 -3.58
N GLY A 233 13.10 -16.40 -2.87
CA GLY A 233 12.17 -17.15 -2.03
C GLY A 233 11.45 -18.22 -2.84
N GLY A 234 11.14 -17.97 -4.11
CA GLY A 234 10.55 -18.96 -5.00
C GLY A 234 11.41 -20.20 -5.22
N ILE A 235 12.75 -20.06 -5.24
CA ILE A 235 13.68 -21.19 -5.42
C ILE A 235 13.58 -22.15 -4.24
N LEU A 236 13.57 -21.61 -3.01
CA LEU A 236 13.50 -22.39 -1.78
C LEU A 236 12.22 -23.23 -1.69
N HIS A 237 11.15 -22.80 -2.36
CA HIS A 237 9.82 -23.43 -2.31
C HIS A 237 9.40 -24.10 -3.63
N ARG A 238 10.32 -24.21 -4.60
CA ARG A 238 10.05 -24.81 -5.92
C ARG A 238 10.04 -26.34 -5.88
N GLY A 239 10.71 -26.95 -4.92
CA GLY A 239 10.84 -28.41 -4.82
C GLY A 239 9.80 -29.08 -3.94
N GLU A 240 9.64 -30.39 -4.12
CA GLU A 240 9.04 -31.33 -3.15
C GLU A 240 9.81 -31.40 -1.81
N TYR A 241 10.92 -30.65 -1.71
CA TYR A 241 11.87 -30.60 -0.60
C TYR A 241 11.30 -30.19 0.76
N ILE A 242 10.01 -29.92 0.85
CA ILE A 242 9.35 -29.62 2.12
C ILE A 242 8.46 -30.79 2.53
N ALA A 243 9.02 -32.00 2.51
CA ALA A 243 8.48 -33.13 3.26
C ALA A 243 8.38 -32.81 4.77
N VAL A 244 9.21 -31.88 5.28
CA VAL A 244 9.26 -31.49 6.70
C VAL A 244 8.14 -30.51 7.10
N CYS A 245 7.49 -29.80 6.16
CA CYS A 245 6.34 -28.94 6.44
C CYS A 245 5.13 -29.28 5.57
N ALA A 246 4.84 -30.58 5.39
CA ALA A 246 3.71 -31.06 4.61
C ALA A 246 2.34 -30.44 5.00
N SER A 247 2.23 -29.84 6.20
CA SER A 247 1.03 -29.14 6.68
C SER A 247 0.93 -27.66 6.27
N LEU A 248 2.04 -27.00 5.90
CA LEU A 248 2.03 -25.60 5.49
C LEU A 248 2.06 -25.49 3.96
N PRO A 249 1.10 -24.79 3.34
CA PRO A 249 1.13 -24.56 1.90
C PRO A 249 2.43 -23.86 1.48
N TRP A 250 3.07 -24.33 0.40
CA TRP A 250 4.35 -23.79 -0.07
C TRP A 250 4.35 -22.26 -0.28
N TRP A 251 3.22 -21.71 -0.74
CA TRP A 251 3.07 -20.28 -0.97
C TRP A 251 3.10 -19.48 0.34
N LYS A 252 2.70 -20.07 1.48
CA LYS A 252 2.90 -19.47 2.79
C LYS A 252 4.36 -19.37 3.15
N MET A 253 5.15 -20.41 2.87
CA MET A 253 6.58 -20.36 3.15
C MET A 253 7.31 -19.36 2.24
N TRP A 254 6.83 -19.20 1.00
CA TRP A 254 7.27 -18.12 0.12
C TRP A 254 6.91 -16.73 0.69
N GLU A 255 5.67 -16.51 1.12
CA GLU A 255 5.25 -15.28 1.80
C GLU A 255 6.11 -15.00 3.05
N PHE A 256 6.41 -16.02 3.85
CA PHE A 256 7.30 -15.91 5.01
C PHE A 256 8.66 -15.35 4.61
N THR A 257 9.25 -15.93 3.56
CA THR A 257 10.59 -15.56 3.07
C THR A 257 10.61 -14.13 2.55
N CYS A 258 9.55 -13.74 1.83
CA CYS A 258 9.36 -12.40 1.34
C CYS A 258 9.26 -11.39 2.49
N GLY A 259 8.41 -11.67 3.48
CA GLY A 259 8.23 -10.84 4.67
C GLY A 259 9.49 -10.73 5.50
N PHE A 260 10.19 -11.84 5.72
CA PHE A 260 11.46 -11.88 6.44
C PHE A 260 12.52 -11.00 5.79
N GLY A 261 12.75 -11.18 4.49
CA GLY A 261 13.73 -10.37 3.77
C GLY A 261 13.33 -8.91 3.62
N GLY A 262 12.03 -8.63 3.47
CA GLY A 262 11.49 -7.28 3.51
C GLY A 262 11.81 -6.58 4.84
N GLY A 263 11.63 -7.27 5.96
CA GLY A 263 11.94 -6.74 7.30
C GLY A 263 13.41 -6.48 7.52
N LEU A 264 14.29 -7.39 7.11
CA LEU A 264 15.73 -7.18 7.12
C LEU A 264 16.14 -5.94 6.31
N SER A 265 15.48 -5.72 5.18
CA SER A 265 15.79 -4.61 4.28
C SER A 265 15.33 -3.26 4.83
N VAL A 266 14.15 -3.23 5.47
CA VAL A 266 13.66 -2.07 6.21
C VAL A 266 14.59 -1.74 7.38
N PHE A 267 15.00 -2.74 8.16
CA PHE A 267 15.96 -2.55 9.25
C PHE A 267 17.31 -2.03 8.75
N PHE A 268 17.88 -2.67 7.73
CA PHE A 268 19.18 -2.29 7.19
C PHE A 268 19.15 -0.84 6.69
N THR A 269 18.05 -0.43 6.05
CA THR A 269 17.82 0.95 5.65
C THR A 269 17.76 1.89 6.85
N PHE A 270 17.01 1.53 7.90
CA PHE A 270 16.95 2.31 9.13
C PHE A 270 18.34 2.51 9.74
N TRP A 271 19.13 1.45 9.86
CA TRP A 271 20.50 1.48 10.38
C TRP A 271 21.41 2.38 9.54
N MET A 272 21.32 2.32 8.20
CA MET A 272 22.07 3.22 7.32
C MET A 272 21.71 4.69 7.57
N LEU A 273 20.41 5.00 7.70
CA LEU A 273 19.94 6.36 7.96
C LEU A 273 20.32 6.87 9.36
N GLU A 274 20.36 5.97 10.35
CA GLU A 274 20.86 6.26 11.69
C GLU A 274 22.33 6.68 11.62
N LYS A 275 23.18 5.86 10.99
CA LYS A 275 24.62 6.10 10.85
C LYS A 275 24.94 7.40 10.09
N ASP A 276 24.13 7.74 9.10
CA ASP A 276 24.30 8.95 8.29
C ASP A 276 23.74 10.23 8.98
N GLY A 277 23.16 10.13 10.18
CA GLY A 277 22.55 11.26 10.89
C GLY A 277 21.25 11.77 10.26
N MET A 278 20.75 11.14 9.20
CA MET A 278 19.52 11.54 8.51
C MET A 278 18.29 11.41 9.42
N LEU A 279 18.27 10.40 10.29
CA LEU A 279 17.20 10.25 11.28
C LEU A 279 17.23 11.40 12.31
N ASP A 280 18.39 11.90 12.70
CA ASP A 280 18.48 13.01 13.64
C ASP A 280 18.02 14.33 13.01
N GLU A 281 18.38 14.57 11.75
CA GLU A 281 17.86 15.70 10.97
C GLU A 281 16.32 15.62 10.83
N PHE A 282 15.77 14.42 10.66
CA PHE A 282 14.33 14.19 10.61
C PHE A 282 13.65 14.44 11.96
N THR A 283 14.16 13.85 13.04
CA THR A 283 13.63 14.02 14.40
C THR A 283 13.69 15.48 14.86
N LYS A 284 14.78 16.20 14.57
CA LYS A 284 14.88 17.64 14.88
C LYS A 284 13.83 18.47 14.16
N ARG A 285 13.50 18.13 12.90
CA ARG A 285 12.44 18.80 12.13
C ARG A 285 11.05 18.42 12.63
N SER A 286 10.85 17.20 13.13
CA SER A 286 9.54 16.73 13.60
C SER A 286 9.08 17.40 14.89
N ARG A 287 10.01 17.72 15.80
CA ARG A 287 9.70 18.38 17.08
C ARG A 287 9.12 19.80 16.94
N LYS A 288 9.21 20.43 15.76
CA LYS A 288 8.70 21.79 15.54
C LYS A 288 7.19 21.89 15.32
N GLY A 289 6.48 20.78 15.10
CA GLY A 289 5.04 20.79 14.85
C GLY A 289 4.21 20.29 16.03
N HIS A 290 2.98 20.76 16.15
CA HIS A 290 2.08 20.35 17.23
C HIS A 290 1.66 18.88 17.02
N PRO A 291 1.63 18.00 18.04
CA PRO A 291 1.30 16.57 17.88
C PRO A 291 0.00 16.31 17.12
N LYS A 292 -1.04 17.15 17.34
CA LYS A 292 -2.33 17.09 16.63
C LYS A 292 -2.22 17.20 15.11
N ASP A 293 -1.17 17.83 14.57
CA ASP A 293 -0.98 17.95 13.12
C ASP A 293 -0.65 16.61 12.46
N TYR A 294 -0.20 15.63 13.25
CA TYR A 294 0.34 14.36 12.78
C TYR A 294 -0.60 13.17 13.01
N TRP A 295 -1.71 13.36 13.73
CA TRP A 295 -2.68 12.31 14.03
C TRP A 295 -3.23 11.63 12.77
N TRP A 296 -3.31 12.36 11.65
CA TRP A 296 -3.67 11.83 10.34
C TRP A 296 -2.74 10.71 9.86
N GLY A 297 -1.45 10.80 10.20
CA GLY A 297 -0.48 9.76 9.89
C GLY A 297 -0.77 8.43 10.59
N PHE A 298 -1.52 8.43 11.69
CA PHE A 298 -1.93 7.21 12.39
C PHE A 298 -3.32 6.73 12.01
N TRP A 299 -4.32 7.62 12.06
CA TRP A 299 -5.71 7.24 11.89
C TRP A 299 -6.07 6.83 10.46
N ILE A 300 -5.48 7.47 9.43
CA ILE A 300 -5.72 7.08 8.04
C ILE A 300 -5.23 5.65 7.79
N PRO A 301 -3.97 5.28 8.14
CA PRO A 301 -3.52 3.90 8.08
C PRO A 301 -4.43 2.90 8.77
N LEU A 302 -4.77 3.19 10.02
CA LEU A 302 -5.59 2.30 10.82
C LEU A 302 -6.96 2.07 10.17
N TYR A 303 -7.61 3.13 9.69
CA TYR A 303 -8.89 3.05 9.00
C TYR A 303 -8.80 2.22 7.71
N LEU A 304 -7.78 2.43 6.88
CA LEU A 304 -7.57 1.66 5.65
C LEU A 304 -7.36 0.16 5.95
N CYS A 305 -6.66 -0.16 7.04
CA CYS A 305 -6.41 -1.54 7.43
C CYS A 305 -7.66 -2.21 8.01
N ILE A 306 -8.44 -1.50 8.82
CA ILE A 306 -9.74 -1.99 9.31
C ILE A 306 -10.66 -2.27 8.13
N GLY A 307 -10.72 -1.35 7.15
CA GLY A 307 -11.48 -1.54 5.91
C GLY A 307 -11.05 -2.82 5.17
N GLU A 308 -9.75 -2.99 4.93
CA GLU A 308 -9.22 -4.21 4.28
C GLU A 308 -9.60 -5.49 5.03
N LEU A 309 -9.47 -5.51 6.37
CA LEU A 309 -9.78 -6.68 7.19
C LEU A 309 -11.28 -7.01 7.16
N LEU A 310 -12.14 -5.99 7.25
CA LEU A 310 -13.59 -6.16 7.13
C LEU A 310 -13.95 -6.71 5.75
N ARG A 311 -13.36 -6.14 4.68
CA ARG A 311 -13.52 -6.62 3.30
C ARG A 311 -13.24 -8.10 3.19
N ASP A 312 -12.06 -8.51 3.64
CA ASP A 312 -11.57 -9.87 3.48
C ASP A 312 -12.37 -10.87 4.32
N ARG A 313 -12.86 -10.46 5.50
CA ARG A 313 -13.74 -11.28 6.35
C ARG A 313 -15.13 -11.46 5.75
N LEU A 314 -15.73 -10.39 5.26
CA LEU A 314 -17.04 -10.47 4.62
C LEU A 314 -16.96 -11.30 3.33
N HIS A 315 -15.87 -11.19 2.57
CA HIS A 315 -15.59 -12.06 1.41
C HIS A 315 -15.49 -13.54 1.80
N GLN A 316 -14.85 -13.86 2.92
CA GLN A 316 -14.77 -15.24 3.43
C GLN A 316 -16.14 -15.76 3.88
N ILE A 317 -16.92 -14.95 4.59
CA ILE A 317 -18.28 -15.29 5.01
C ILE A 317 -19.15 -15.58 3.79
N ALA A 318 -19.12 -14.72 2.77
CA ALA A 318 -19.90 -14.92 1.55
C ALA A 318 -19.53 -16.21 0.81
N LYS A 319 -18.24 -16.58 0.77
CA LYS A 319 -17.79 -17.88 0.26
C LYS A 319 -18.34 -19.04 1.07
N LEU A 320 -18.27 -18.97 2.41
CA LEU A 320 -18.71 -20.05 3.30
C LEU A 320 -20.20 -20.37 3.15
N TYR A 321 -21.02 -19.35 2.90
CA TYR A 321 -22.47 -19.52 2.76
C TYR A 321 -22.94 -19.77 1.32
N ASN A 322 -22.02 -20.02 0.37
CA ASN A 322 -22.35 -20.20 -1.04
C ASN A 322 -23.17 -19.05 -1.66
N ILE A 323 -23.20 -17.88 -1.01
CA ILE A 323 -23.88 -16.67 -1.51
C ILE A 323 -23.21 -16.18 -2.81
N MET A 324 -21.99 -16.63 -3.07
CA MET A 324 -21.11 -16.21 -4.16
C MET A 324 -21.23 -16.97 -5.48
N TYR A 325 -22.30 -17.75 -5.74
CA TYR A 325 -22.37 -18.54 -6.97
C TYR A 325 -22.86 -17.80 -8.22
N GLU A 326 -23.49 -16.62 -8.12
CA GLU A 326 -24.05 -15.93 -9.30
C GLU A 326 -23.72 -14.45 -9.45
N LEU A 327 -23.24 -13.77 -8.40
CA LEU A 327 -22.86 -12.36 -8.46
C LEU A 327 -21.40 -12.21 -8.08
N ASP A 328 -20.67 -11.43 -8.86
CA ASP A 328 -19.26 -11.09 -8.63
C ASP A 328 -19.15 -10.21 -7.37
N PHE A 329 -19.32 -10.84 -6.21
CA PHE A 329 -19.47 -10.26 -4.87
C PHE A 329 -18.29 -9.36 -4.47
N ARG A 330 -17.16 -9.47 -5.18
CA ARG A 330 -16.02 -8.53 -5.08
C ARG A 330 -16.41 -7.10 -5.48
N SER A 331 -17.38 -6.93 -6.36
CA SER A 331 -17.86 -5.63 -6.81
C SER A 331 -18.79 -4.98 -5.77
N GLU A 332 -19.78 -5.72 -5.24
CA GLU A 332 -20.80 -5.21 -4.31
C GLU A 332 -20.26 -4.77 -2.94
N MET A 333 -19.36 -5.57 -2.38
CA MET A 333 -18.69 -5.30 -1.10
C MET A 333 -17.87 -4.00 -1.10
N PHE A 334 -17.34 -3.62 -2.27
CA PHE A 334 -16.55 -2.41 -2.42
C PHE A 334 -17.42 -1.14 -2.40
N TYR A 335 -18.67 -1.19 -2.86
CA TYR A 335 -19.59 -0.04 -2.81
C TYR A 335 -20.01 0.35 -1.39
N VAL A 336 -20.16 -0.63 -0.50
CA VAL A 336 -20.43 -0.40 0.92
C VAL A 336 -19.27 0.36 1.57
N GLU A 337 -18.03 0.02 1.18
CA GLU A 337 -16.82 0.73 1.62
C GLU A 337 -16.71 2.14 1.03
N MET A 338 -17.09 2.34 -0.24
CA MET A 338 -17.05 3.65 -0.89
C MET A 338 -18.14 4.61 -0.36
N MET A 339 -19.35 4.12 -0.07
CA MET A 339 -20.43 4.90 0.59
C MET A 339 -20.03 5.33 2.00
N ALA A 340 -19.45 4.42 2.78
CA ALA A 340 -18.87 4.72 4.08
C ALA A 340 -17.83 5.87 4.00
N ILE A 341 -17.00 5.86 2.97
CA ILE A 341 -15.94 6.85 2.75
C ILE A 341 -16.49 8.19 2.23
N VAL A 342 -17.44 8.19 1.29
CA VAL A 342 -18.07 9.42 0.78
C VAL A 342 -18.80 10.16 1.88
N LEU A 343 -19.57 9.44 2.71
CA LEU A 343 -20.33 10.09 3.76
C LEU A 343 -19.46 10.52 4.96
N THR A 344 -18.42 9.75 5.33
CA THR A 344 -17.42 10.25 6.28
C THR A 344 -16.70 11.49 5.74
N SER A 345 -16.40 11.52 4.44
CA SER A 345 -15.80 12.68 3.76
C SER A 345 -16.73 13.89 3.67
N VAL A 346 -18.03 13.70 3.42
CA VAL A 346 -19.05 14.78 3.41
C VAL A 346 -19.26 15.32 4.81
N ILE A 347 -19.36 14.45 5.83
CA ILE A 347 -19.42 14.86 7.23
C ILE A 347 -18.17 15.65 7.61
N PHE A 348 -17.00 15.21 7.14
CA PHE A 348 -15.73 15.87 7.37
C PHE A 348 -15.64 17.24 6.68
N ILE A 349 -15.98 17.33 5.39
CA ILE A 349 -16.00 18.59 4.62
C ILE A 349 -17.01 19.56 5.24
N LYS A 350 -18.20 19.09 5.61
CA LYS A 350 -19.22 19.92 6.28
C LYS A 350 -18.69 20.47 7.61
N LYS A 351 -18.00 19.66 8.41
CA LYS A 351 -17.37 20.14 9.66
C LYS A 351 -16.21 21.09 9.42
N LEU A 352 -15.40 20.87 8.38
CA LEU A 352 -14.34 21.79 7.99
C LEU A 352 -14.91 23.14 7.55
N LEU A 353 -16.03 23.14 6.81
CA LEU A 353 -16.76 24.34 6.40
C LEU A 353 -17.42 25.06 7.59
N LEU A 354 -17.96 24.31 8.55
CA LEU A 354 -18.53 24.89 9.77
C LEU A 354 -17.44 25.48 10.68
N TRP A 355 -16.29 24.81 10.80
CA TRP A 355 -15.14 25.29 11.56
C TRP A 355 -14.55 26.55 10.92
N THR A 356 -14.38 26.59 9.61
CA THR A 356 -13.92 27.79 8.89
C THR A 356 -14.91 28.95 8.99
N LYS A 357 -16.23 28.69 9.00
CA LYS A 357 -17.25 29.72 9.30
C LYS A 357 -17.15 30.23 10.74
N TRP A 358 -16.99 29.33 11.72
CA TRP A 358 -16.85 29.71 13.13
C TRP A 358 -15.62 30.58 13.37
N VAL A 359 -14.46 30.23 12.77
CA VAL A 359 -13.24 31.05 12.82
C VAL A 359 -13.46 32.43 12.17
N LYS A 360 -14.21 32.52 11.06
CA LYS A 360 -14.55 33.80 10.44
C LYS A 360 -15.46 34.68 11.29
N CYS A 361 -16.38 34.09 12.06
CA CYS A 361 -17.35 34.83 12.86
C CYS A 361 -16.80 35.25 14.24
N ASN A 362 -15.88 34.46 14.82
CA ASN A 362 -15.40 34.66 16.19
C ASN A 362 -13.94 35.15 16.29
N GLY A 363 -13.28 35.43 15.16
CA GLY A 363 -11.84 35.68 15.11
C GLY A 363 -11.46 37.07 14.62
N ASP A 364 -11.08 37.90 15.58
CA ASP A 364 -10.16 39.05 15.47
C ASP A 364 -9.20 38.94 14.26
N ILE A 365 -9.24 39.96 13.41
CA ILE A 365 -8.66 40.01 12.06
C ILE A 365 -7.12 40.00 12.10
N SER A 366 -6.50 40.23 13.25
CA SER A 366 -5.03 40.26 13.41
C SER A 366 -4.32 38.91 13.16
N LYS A 367 -5.04 37.78 13.11
CA LYS A 367 -4.49 36.44 12.79
C LYS A 367 -4.81 35.92 11.37
N LYS A 368 -5.46 36.72 10.51
CA LYS A 368 -5.86 36.29 9.16
C LYS A 368 -4.68 35.98 8.22
N ASP A 369 -3.52 36.61 8.42
CA ASP A 369 -2.35 36.43 7.55
C ASP A 369 -1.59 35.12 7.78
N GLU A 370 -1.76 34.48 8.96
CA GLU A 370 -1.22 33.13 9.20
C GLU A 370 -2.07 32.02 8.58
N LEU A 371 -3.36 32.27 8.29
CA LEU A 371 -4.30 31.24 7.86
C LEU A 371 -4.55 31.18 6.34
N LEU A 372 -4.36 32.29 5.62
CA LEU A 372 -4.55 32.35 4.16
C LEU A 372 -3.29 32.04 3.34
N THR A 373 -2.12 32.01 3.98
CA THR A 373 -0.96 31.35 3.38
C THR A 373 -1.15 29.84 3.53
N ILE A 374 -1.52 29.16 2.45
CA ILE A 374 -1.51 27.68 2.37
C ILE A 374 -0.03 27.23 2.47
N LYS A 375 0.57 27.32 3.66
CA LYS A 375 1.94 26.87 3.98
C LYS A 375 2.05 25.35 4.01
N HIS A 376 0.96 24.62 3.79
CA HIS A 376 0.97 23.16 3.72
C HIS A 376 0.48 22.65 2.36
N PRO A 377 1.31 22.76 1.30
CA PRO A 377 1.14 21.98 0.08
C PRO A 377 1.00 20.46 0.34
N ARG A 378 1.38 20.00 1.55
CA ARG A 378 1.16 18.64 2.06
C ARG A 378 -0.32 18.26 2.24
N ARG A 379 -1.19 19.18 2.70
CA ARG A 379 -2.64 18.91 2.86
C ARG A 379 -3.33 18.88 1.50
N LEU A 380 -2.98 19.80 0.61
CA LEU A 380 -3.47 19.82 -0.78
C LEU A 380 -2.99 18.59 -1.55
N PHE A 381 -1.75 18.14 -1.35
CA PHE A 381 -1.24 16.90 -1.92
C PHE A 381 -2.01 15.67 -1.42
N LEU A 382 -2.34 15.56 -0.14
CA LEU A 382 -3.16 14.45 0.37
C LEU A 382 -4.58 14.45 -0.22
N ILE A 383 -5.17 15.63 -0.44
CA ILE A 383 -6.49 15.77 -1.06
C ILE A 383 -6.44 15.44 -2.55
N ILE A 384 -5.45 15.97 -3.28
CA ILE A 384 -5.30 15.73 -4.73
C ILE A 384 -4.83 14.31 -5.01
N TYR A 385 -3.89 13.76 -4.25
CA TYR A 385 -3.37 12.40 -4.47
C TYR A 385 -4.37 11.35 -3.99
N GLY A 386 -5.02 11.58 -2.85
CA GLY A 386 -6.17 10.78 -2.39
C GLY A 386 -7.31 10.82 -3.41
N GLY A 387 -7.64 12.01 -3.93
CA GLY A 387 -8.69 12.19 -4.95
C GLY A 387 -8.33 11.68 -6.35
N PHE A 388 -7.07 11.77 -6.78
CA PHE A 388 -6.61 11.35 -8.11
C PHE A 388 -6.39 9.83 -8.18
N PHE A 389 -5.84 9.22 -7.13
CA PHE A 389 -5.79 7.76 -6.99
C PHE A 389 -7.20 7.15 -6.98
N TRP A 390 -8.16 7.89 -6.43
CA TRP A 390 -9.59 7.57 -6.47
C TRP A 390 -10.27 7.82 -7.83
N LEU A 391 -9.96 8.93 -8.50
CA LEU A 391 -10.51 9.27 -9.83
C LEU A 391 -10.03 8.31 -10.93
N MET A 392 -8.82 7.76 -10.82
CA MET A 392 -8.35 6.73 -11.75
C MET A 392 -9.14 5.42 -11.62
N GLN A 393 -9.80 5.18 -10.49
CA GLN A 393 -10.73 4.06 -10.27
C GLN A 393 -12.19 4.41 -10.66
N PHE A 394 -12.53 5.70 -10.75
CA PHE A 394 -13.89 6.23 -10.98
C PHE A 394 -14.46 6.00 -12.39
N ARG A 395 -13.60 5.77 -13.41
CA ARG A 395 -14.01 5.75 -14.82
C ARG A 395 -14.87 4.55 -15.23
N TRP A 396 -14.91 3.48 -14.45
CA TRP A 396 -15.41 2.17 -14.92
C TRP A 396 -16.80 1.79 -14.40
N ILE A 397 -17.46 2.62 -13.59
CA ILE A 397 -18.60 2.17 -12.76
C ILE A 397 -19.85 3.07 -12.77
N VAL A 398 -19.75 4.36 -13.09
CA VAL A 398 -20.92 5.28 -12.91
C VAL A 398 -22.07 5.01 -13.90
N VAL A 399 -21.83 4.30 -14.99
CA VAL A 399 -22.81 4.13 -16.07
C VAL A 399 -23.91 3.08 -15.77
N PRO A 400 -23.68 1.95 -15.08
CA PRO A 400 -24.71 0.88 -14.99
C PRO A 400 -25.67 0.97 -13.79
N LEU A 401 -25.33 1.62 -12.67
CA LEU A 401 -26.08 1.51 -11.39
C LEU A 401 -27.30 2.44 -11.24
N ILE A 402 -27.61 3.29 -12.22
CA ILE A 402 -28.89 4.00 -12.25
C ILE A 402 -30.06 3.02 -12.56
N LEU A 403 -29.77 1.79 -12.98
CA LEU A 403 -30.76 0.94 -13.64
C LEU A 403 -31.59 0.01 -12.73
N GLU A 404 -31.23 -0.32 -11.46
CA GLU A 404 -31.79 -1.54 -10.82
C GLU A 404 -32.32 -1.51 -9.34
N ASN A 405 -32.56 -0.35 -8.69
CA ASN A 405 -33.46 -0.20 -7.50
C ASN A 405 -33.55 -1.33 -6.43
N ASN A 406 -32.51 -1.61 -5.61
CA ASN A 406 -32.58 -2.65 -4.56
C ASN A 406 -32.58 -2.12 -3.10
N LEU A 407 -33.62 -2.47 -2.32
CA LEU A 407 -33.97 -1.93 -0.99
C LEU A 407 -33.08 -2.44 0.17
N ILE A 408 -32.55 -3.66 0.06
CA ILE A 408 -31.71 -4.27 1.12
C ILE A 408 -30.37 -3.53 1.24
N ALA A 409 -29.83 -3.06 0.11
CA ALA A 409 -28.63 -2.23 0.09
C ALA A 409 -28.85 -0.89 0.81
N ILE A 410 -30.04 -0.29 0.68
CA ILE A 410 -30.40 0.98 1.35
C ILE A 410 -30.44 0.80 2.87
N ILE A 411 -30.98 -0.31 3.38
CA ILE A 411 -31.11 -0.59 4.82
C ILE A 411 -29.75 -0.80 5.49
N THR A 412 -28.84 -1.54 4.84
CA THR A 412 -27.48 -1.80 5.38
C THR A 412 -26.64 -0.51 5.40
N ILE A 413 -26.80 0.36 4.40
CA ILE A 413 -26.18 1.69 4.38
C ILE A 413 -26.67 2.52 5.58
N LEU A 414 -27.98 2.52 5.87
CA LEU A 414 -28.58 3.29 6.97
C LEU A 414 -28.08 2.84 8.36
N ALA A 415 -27.95 1.54 8.60
CA ALA A 415 -27.47 1.01 9.89
C ALA A 415 -26.03 1.45 10.18
N TYR A 416 -25.16 1.42 9.18
CA TYR A 416 -23.77 1.87 9.27
C TYR A 416 -23.65 3.39 9.53
N PHE A 417 -24.57 4.20 8.97
CA PHE A 417 -24.66 5.64 9.24
C PHE A 417 -24.89 5.96 10.71
N ILE A 418 -25.79 5.22 11.34
CA ILE A 418 -26.19 5.45 12.74
C ILE A 418 -25.01 5.20 13.68
N SER A 419 -24.21 4.16 13.44
CA SER A 419 -23.04 3.83 14.26
C SER A 419 -21.95 4.92 14.24
N ILE A 420 -21.70 5.53 13.08
CA ILE A 420 -20.72 6.63 12.92
C ILE A 420 -21.17 7.90 13.67
N VAL A 421 -22.47 8.20 13.64
CA VAL A 421 -23.05 9.37 14.32
C VAL A 421 -22.97 9.21 15.84
N LEU A 422 -23.28 8.02 16.36
CA LEU A 422 -23.20 7.72 17.80
C LEU A 422 -21.76 7.80 18.33
N PHE A 423 -20.79 7.26 17.59
CA PHE A 423 -19.38 7.28 17.99
C PHE A 423 -18.79 8.71 18.00
N TYR A 424 -19.12 9.52 16.99
CA TYR A 424 -18.67 10.92 16.92
C TYR A 424 -19.18 11.77 18.09
N ASN A 425 -20.44 11.59 18.50
CA ASN A 425 -21.02 12.33 19.63
C ASN A 425 -20.35 11.97 20.97
N PHE A 426 -19.85 10.75 21.11
CA PHE A 426 -19.11 10.32 22.30
C PHE A 426 -17.74 11.01 22.39
N SER A 427 -16.96 11.04 21.31
CA SER A 427 -15.62 11.66 21.30
C SER A 427 -15.63 13.18 21.47
N VAL A 428 -16.63 13.88 20.91
CA VAL A 428 -16.76 15.34 21.06
C VAL A 428 -17.08 15.74 22.50
N LYS A 429 -17.95 14.98 23.19
CA LYS A 429 -18.30 15.25 24.60
C LYS A 429 -17.09 15.09 25.53
N GLN A 430 -16.19 14.14 25.25
CA GLN A 430 -14.99 13.93 26.06
C GLN A 430 -13.96 15.06 25.89
N SER A 431 -13.84 15.64 24.68
CA SER A 431 -12.98 16.80 24.42
C SER A 431 -13.53 18.14 24.91
N ALA A 432 -14.85 18.23 25.13
CA ALA A 432 -15.46 19.42 25.71
C ALA A 432 -15.29 19.46 27.24
N HIS A 433 -15.25 18.29 27.89
CA HIS A 433 -15.08 18.21 29.34
C HIS A 433 -13.65 18.57 29.79
N SER A 434 -12.64 18.23 29.00
CA SER A 434 -11.22 18.56 29.29
C SER A 434 -10.78 19.96 28.86
N ALA A 435 -11.69 20.76 28.31
CA ALA A 435 -11.46 22.17 27.99
C ALA A 435 -12.12 23.13 29.00
N PHE A 436 -12.88 22.58 29.96
CA PHE A 436 -13.55 23.30 31.05
C PHE A 436 -12.95 23.00 32.42
N GLU A 437 -12.01 22.05 32.51
CA GLU A 437 -11.03 21.89 33.59
C GLU A 437 -9.69 22.49 33.13
#